data_AF-A0A961DTE4-F1
#
_entry.id   AF-A0A961DTE4-F1
#
_cell.length_a   1.000
_cell.length_b   1.000
_cell.length_c   1.000
_cell.angle_alpha   90.00
_cell.angle_beta   90.00
_cell.angle_gamma   90.00
#
_symmetry.space_group_name_H-M   'P 1'
#
loop_
_entity.id
_entity.type
_entity.pdbx_description
1 polymer ?
#
loop_
_entity_poly.entity_id
_entity_poly.type
_entity_poly.pdbx_seq_one_letter_code
_entity_poly.pdbx_strand_id
1 'polypeptide(L)'
;RALMGSPKVLLLDDATSAVDPTIEAEILANLRAEHATLMVVAHRLSTILLADRVLFLNDGRIAGDGTHADLLANPDYAALVHAYEETETDEVEGEG
;
A
#
# COMPACT_ATOMS: atom_id res chain seq x y z
N ARG A 1 -1.64 1.58 20.30
CA ARG A 1 -2.91 1.02 20.84
C ARG A 1 -3.39 -0.18 20.03
N ALA A 2 -3.35 -0.15 18.70
CA ALA A 2 -3.79 -1.25 17.84
C ALA A 2 -3.04 -2.58 18.04
N LEU A 3 -1.75 -2.53 18.42
CA LEU A 3 -0.92 -3.73 18.66
C LEU A 3 -1.12 -4.37 20.06
N MET A 4 -1.92 -3.75 20.95
CA MET A 4 -2.20 -4.37 22.24
C MET A 4 -3.16 -5.55 22.06
N GLY A 5 -2.70 -6.74 22.46
CA GLY A 5 -3.53 -7.95 22.48
C GLY A 5 -3.40 -8.86 21.26
N SER A 6 -2.31 -8.73 20.48
CA SER A 6 -2.00 -9.61 19.33
C SER A 6 -3.19 -9.77 18.37
N PRO A 7 -3.63 -8.67 17.72
CA PRO A 7 -4.79 -8.69 16.86
C PRO A 7 -4.59 -9.66 15.69
N LYS A 8 -5.65 -10.38 15.32
CA LYS A 8 -5.63 -11.28 14.15
C LYS A 8 -5.71 -10.53 12.82
N VAL A 9 -6.29 -9.32 12.84
CA VAL A 9 -6.44 -8.45 11.68
C VAL A 9 -6.09 -7.03 12.09
N LEU A 10 -5.25 -6.36 11.31
CA LEU A 10 -4.87 -4.97 11.46
C LEU A 10 -5.29 -4.20 10.21
N LEU A 11 -6.08 -3.14 10.38
CA LEU A 11 -6.46 -2.23 9.31
C LEU A 11 -5.69 -0.92 9.49
N LEU A 12 -4.94 -0.52 8.47
CA LEU A 12 -4.24 0.73 8.39
C LEU A 12 -4.87 1.56 7.26
N ASP A 13 -5.47 2.68 7.65
CA ASP A 13 -6.03 3.67 6.74
C ASP A 13 -5.38 5.00 7.08
N ASP A 14 -4.67 5.59 6.13
CA ASP A 14 -4.05 6.92 6.19
C ASP A 14 -3.16 7.21 7.42
N ALA A 15 -2.74 6.18 8.17
CA ALA A 15 -2.00 6.34 9.43
C ALA A 15 -0.49 6.56 9.25
N THR A 16 0.00 6.52 8.00
CA THR A 16 1.41 6.55 7.62
C THR A 16 1.78 7.74 6.74
N SER A 17 0.82 8.62 6.39
CA SER A 17 1.07 9.79 5.53
C SER A 17 2.06 10.82 6.11
N ALA A 18 2.34 10.75 7.42
CA ALA A 18 3.37 11.56 8.09
C ALA A 18 4.72 10.84 8.28
N VAL A 19 4.86 9.62 7.78
CA VAL A 19 6.04 8.77 7.92
C VAL A 19 6.76 8.70 6.58
N ASP A 20 8.08 8.82 6.62
CA ASP A 20 8.93 8.63 5.44
C ASP A 20 8.65 7.26 4.77
N PRO A 21 8.58 7.17 3.44
CA PRO A 21 8.25 5.93 2.72
C PRO A 21 9.15 4.74 3.08
N THR A 22 10.43 4.96 3.36
CA THR A 22 11.35 3.88 3.79
C THR A 22 10.96 3.36 5.16
N ILE A 23 10.64 4.28 6.08
CA ILE A 23 10.23 3.95 7.44
C ILE A 23 8.85 3.27 7.44
N GLU A 24 7.92 3.70 6.60
CA GLU A 24 6.63 3.04 6.42
C GLU A 24 6.82 1.59 5.96
N ALA A 25 7.62 1.37 4.92
CA ALA A 25 7.91 0.03 4.41
C ALA A 25 8.52 -0.88 5.50
N GLU A 26 9.44 -0.35 6.32
CA GLU A 26 10.02 -1.08 7.45
C GLU A 26 8.97 -1.42 8.52
N ILE A 27 8.10 -0.48 8.88
CA ILE A 27 7.00 -0.70 9.82
C ILE A 27 6.07 -1.81 9.30
N LEU A 28 5.66 -1.74 8.03
CA LEU A 28 4.77 -2.72 7.43
C LEU A 28 5.42 -4.12 7.39
N ALA A 29 6.70 -4.19 7.04
CA ALA A 29 7.46 -5.44 7.04
C ALA A 29 7.53 -6.06 8.45
N ASN A 30 7.79 -5.26 9.47
CA ASN A 30 7.82 -5.71 10.87
C ASN A 30 6.44 -6.18 11.35
N LEU A 31 5.37 -5.47 11.01
CA LEU A 31 4.00 -5.84 11.38
C LEU A 31 3.56 -7.17 10.74
N ARG A 32 4.00 -7.47 9.52
CA ARG A 32 3.76 -8.75 8.86
C ARG A 32 4.39 -9.93 9.60
N ALA A 33 5.50 -9.72 10.30
CA ALA A 33 6.16 -10.76 11.08
C ALA A 33 5.37 -11.19 12.32
N GLU A 34 4.38 -10.40 12.77
CA GLU A 34 3.58 -10.68 13.98
C GLU A 34 2.37 -11.60 13.77
N HIS A 35 2.29 -12.34 12.65
CA HIS A 35 1.21 -13.30 12.32
C HIS A 35 -0.21 -12.71 12.25
N ALA A 36 -0.34 -11.40 12.04
CA ALA A 36 -1.63 -10.74 11.80
C ALA A 36 -1.90 -10.61 10.29
N THR A 37 -3.17 -10.67 9.89
CA THR A 37 -3.59 -10.23 8.55
C THR A 37 -3.56 -8.71 8.49
N LEU A 38 -2.75 -8.15 7.61
CA LEU A 38 -2.60 -6.71 7.44
C LEU A 38 -3.41 -6.24 6.23
N MET A 39 -4.34 -5.31 6.45
CA MET A 39 -5.10 -4.65 5.39
C MET A 39 -4.72 -3.17 5.39
N VAL A 40 -4.21 -2.69 4.27
CA VAL A 40 -3.69 -1.32 4.13
C VAL A 40 -4.39 -0.63 2.96
N VAL A 41 -4.82 0.61 3.17
CA VAL A 41 -5.18 1.50 2.07
C VAL A 41 -3.89 2.13 1.56
N ALA A 42 -3.46 1.72 0.36
CA ALA A 42 -2.19 2.14 -0.19
C ALA A 42 -2.34 3.43 -1.03
N HIS A 43 -1.41 4.36 -0.85
CA HIS A 43 -1.30 5.60 -1.65
C HIS A 43 0.02 5.68 -2.43
N ARG A 44 0.88 4.67 -2.29
CA ARG A 44 2.26 4.63 -2.77
C ARG A 44 2.54 3.29 -3.43
N LEU A 45 3.37 3.27 -4.46
CA LEU A 45 3.73 2.03 -5.16
C LEU A 45 4.52 1.10 -4.24
N SER A 46 5.45 1.64 -3.46
CA SER A 46 6.22 0.91 -2.45
C SER A 46 5.33 0.05 -1.52
N THR A 47 4.24 0.60 -1.01
CA THR A 47 3.26 -0.13 -0.18
C THR A 47 2.51 -1.21 -0.95
N ILE A 48 2.12 -0.92 -2.20
CA ILE A 48 1.45 -1.89 -3.08
C ILE A 48 2.35 -3.10 -3.35
N LEU A 49 3.64 -2.87 -3.63
CA LEU A 49 4.61 -3.91 -3.95
C LEU A 49 4.92 -4.85 -2.79
N LEU A 50 4.70 -4.40 -1.54
CA LEU A 50 4.81 -5.26 -0.38
C LEU A 50 3.62 -6.22 -0.25
N ALA A 51 2.46 -5.94 -0.84
CA ALA A 51 1.23 -6.70 -0.58
C ALA A 51 1.24 -8.10 -1.22
N ASP A 52 0.75 -9.10 -0.48
CA ASP A 52 0.53 -10.46 -1.03
C ASP A 52 -0.66 -10.50 -2.01
N ARG A 53 -1.61 -9.58 -1.84
CA ARG A 53 -2.84 -9.44 -2.61
C ARG A 53 -3.28 -7.98 -2.64
N VAL A 54 -3.73 -7.52 -3.80
CA VAL A 54 -4.19 -6.16 -4.06
C VAL A 54 -5.65 -6.21 -4.49
N LEU A 55 -6.47 -5.36 -3.88
CA LEU A 55 -7.84 -5.11 -4.31
C LEU A 55 -7.89 -3.71 -4.93
N PHE A 56 -8.14 -3.65 -6.24
CA PHE A 56 -8.31 -2.39 -6.95
C PHE A 56 -9.76 -1.94 -6.84
N LEU A 57 -9.99 -0.78 -6.23
CA LEU A 57 -11.30 -0.15 -6.13
C LEU A 57 -11.45 0.91 -7.23
N ASN A 58 -12.54 0.83 -7.99
CA ASN A 58 -12.96 1.85 -8.94
C ASN A 58 -14.48 2.08 -8.81
N ASP A 59 -14.91 3.33 -8.74
CA ASP A 59 -16.33 3.73 -8.56
C ASP A 59 -17.07 2.97 -7.46
N GLY A 60 -16.42 2.78 -6.30
CA GLY A 60 -16.99 2.09 -5.15
C GLY A 60 -17.16 0.57 -5.32
N ARG A 61 -16.51 -0.04 -6.32
CA ARG A 61 -16.54 -1.47 -6.58
C ARG A 61 -15.13 -2.04 -6.69
N ILE A 62 -14.96 -3.31 -6.35
CA ILE A 62 -13.73 -4.04 -6.62
C ILE A 62 -13.69 -4.32 -8.12
N ALA A 63 -12.82 -3.59 -8.83
CA ALA A 63 -12.59 -3.70 -10.26
C ALA A 63 -11.42 -4.63 -10.61
N GLY A 64 -10.61 -5.01 -9.61
CA GLY A 64 -9.54 -5.99 -9.74
C GLY A 64 -9.18 -6.65 -8.42
N ASP A 65 -8.77 -7.91 -8.48
CA ASP A 65 -8.35 -8.72 -7.34
C ASP A 65 -7.24 -9.69 -7.79
N GLY A 66 -6.05 -9.53 -7.24
CA GLY A 66 -4.89 -10.33 -7.63
C GLY A 66 -3.58 -9.77 -7.09
N THR A 67 -2.45 -10.18 -7.65
CA THR A 67 -1.16 -9.53 -7.35
C THR A 67 -1.05 -8.22 -8.12
N HIS A 68 -0.13 -7.34 -7.72
CA HIS A 68 0.21 -6.14 -8.48
C HIS A 68 0.50 -6.46 -9.97
N ALA A 69 1.30 -7.50 -10.21
CA ALA A 69 1.66 -7.94 -11.57
C ALA A 69 0.45 -8.39 -12.40
N ASP A 70 -0.50 -9.12 -11.78
CA ASP A 70 -1.73 -9.54 -12.47
C ASP A 70 -2.59 -8.32 -12.84
N LEU A 71 -2.68 -7.35 -11.92
CA LEU A 71 -3.51 -6.16 -12.10
C LEU A 71 -2.94 -5.15 -13.07
N LEU A 72 -1.63 -5.16 -13.35
CA LEU A 72 -1.02 -4.32 -14.40
C LEU A 72 -1.60 -4.57 -15.80
N ALA A 73 -2.23 -5.73 -16.03
CA ALA A 73 -2.96 -5.99 -17.27
C ALA A 73 -4.27 -5.17 -17.39
N ASN A 74 -4.78 -4.59 -16.29
CA ASN A 74 -5.92 -3.70 -16.27
C ASN A 74 -5.45 -2.24 -16.56
N PRO A 75 -5.92 -1.60 -17.63
CA PRO A 75 -5.50 -0.24 -18.01
C PRO A 75 -5.78 0.82 -16.93
N ASP A 76 -6.91 0.71 -16.22
CA ASP A 76 -7.29 1.68 -15.19
C ASP A 76 -6.36 1.57 -13.98
N TYR A 77 -6.00 0.33 -13.61
CA TYR A 77 -5.04 0.07 -12.55
C TYR A 77 -3.64 0.55 -12.95
N ALA A 78 -3.20 0.26 -14.17
CA ALA A 78 -1.90 0.70 -14.68
C ALA A 78 -1.79 2.24 -14.69
N ALA A 79 -2.85 2.94 -15.10
CA ALA A 79 -2.90 4.40 -15.06
C ALA A 79 -2.79 4.96 -13.62
N LEU A 80 -3.45 4.32 -12.65
CA LEU A 80 -3.34 4.69 -11.24
C LEU A 80 -1.90 4.49 -10.72
N VAL A 81 -1.28 3.36 -11.05
CA VAL A 81 0.10 3.06 -10.65
C VAL A 81 1.08 4.09 -11.21
N HIS A 82 0.96 4.46 -12.49
CA HIS A 82 1.82 5.49 -13.09
C HIS A 82 1.69 6.84 -12.39
N ALA A 83 0.48 7.23 -11.96
CA ALA A 83 0.31 8.46 -11.18
C ALA A 83 1.03 8.40 -9.82
N TYR A 84 1.11 7.23 -9.18
CA TYR A 84 1.87 7.05 -7.95
C TYR A 84 3.39 7.10 -8.19
N GLU A 85 3.90 6.54 -9.30
CA GLU A 85 5.32 6.62 -9.67
C GLU A 85 5.79 8.07 -9.87
N GLU A 86 4.97 8.87 -10.55
CA GLU A 86 5.25 10.31 -10.77
C GLU A 86 5.29 11.06 -9.43
N THR A 87 4.34 10.78 -8.53
CA THR A 87 4.27 11.43 -7.22
C THR A 87 5.47 11.07 -6.33
N GLU A 88 5.89 9.80 -6.30
CA GLU A 88 7.08 9.39 -5.54
C GLU A 88 8.38 10.02 -6.10
N THR A 89 8.46 10.26 -7.42
CA THR A 89 9.62 10.89 -8.04
C THR A 89 9.72 12.38 -7.68
N ASP A 90 8.60 13.10 -7.69
CA ASP A 90 8.53 14.52 -7.32
C ASP A 90 8.88 14.76 -5.83
N GLU A 91 8.51 13.83 -4.93
CA GLU A 91 8.87 13.92 -3.51
C GLU A 91 10.38 13.79 -3.27
N VAL A 92 11.06 12.92 -4.03
CA VAL A 92 12.51 12.68 -3.89
C VAL A 92 13.34 13.86 -4.43
N GLU A 93 12.87 14.54 -5.48
CA GLU A 93 13.57 15.70 -6.05
C GLU A 93 13.36 17.00 -5.24
N GLY A 94 12.28 17.10 -4.47
CA GLY A 94 11.95 18.28 -3.65
C GLY A 94 12.76 18.43 -2.35
N GLU A 95 13.47 17.40 -1.91
CA GLU A 95 14.27 17.39 -0.67
C GLU A 95 15.76 17.75 -0.88
N GLY A 96 16.14 18.21 -2.07
CA GLY A 96 17.52 18.58 -2.47
C GLY A 96 17.97 20.00 -2.15
#